data_AF-A0A7X8GGT0-F1
#
_entry.id   AF-A0A7X8GGT0-F1
#
_cell.length_a   1.000
_cell.length_b   1.000
_cell.length_c   1.000
_cell.angle_alpha   90.00
_cell.angle_beta   90.00
_cell.angle_gamma   90.00
#
_symmetry.space_group_name_H-M   'P 1'
#
loop_
_entity.id
_entity.type
_entity.pdbx_description
1 polymer ?
#
loop_
_entity_poly.entity_id
_entity_poly.type
_entity_poly.pdbx_seq_one_letter_code
_entity_poly.pdbx_strand_id
1 'polypeptide(L)'
;MPVVKSRSVLSGMLVKEAMRRQMLQLYEKASVSQAIQYLIKFKVNALLVVGYMGSPLGVVSKTDIVAAFYGGLPLETSLKEVMNGPAATCFPDEPLEAALERMHKAGIHQLYLQGAEEGSLTGALSYEDAVAVLYRFCRACPRRVGAGKASEASWDASMRLRVEEARTRSVVFCRETDSLAEVAEGLTSQRLGAVLIQGRDGEAAGVVSKTDLLIAYATAPSSRRKPGLS
;
A
#
# COMPACT_ATOMS: atom_id res chain seq x y z
N MET A 1 -11.26 -26.38 25.73
CA MET A 1 -9.89 -26.32 25.17
C MET A 1 -9.32 -24.96 25.51
N PRO A 2 -8.21 -24.84 26.25
CA PRO A 2 -7.61 -23.54 26.51
C PRO A 2 -7.10 -22.97 25.18
N VAL A 3 -7.62 -21.83 24.78
CA VAL A 3 -7.16 -21.10 23.59
C VAL A 3 -5.80 -20.52 23.94
N VAL A 4 -4.72 -21.18 23.50
CA VAL A 4 -3.38 -20.62 23.59
C VAL A 4 -3.35 -19.41 22.65
N LYS A 5 -3.39 -18.21 23.21
CA LYS A 5 -3.13 -16.98 22.45
C LYS A 5 -1.67 -17.02 22.03
N SER A 6 -1.40 -17.32 20.76
CA SER A 6 -0.06 -17.19 20.18
C SER A 6 0.38 -15.73 20.33
N ARG A 7 1.37 -15.46 21.18
CA ARG A 7 1.94 -14.13 21.31
C ARG A 7 2.74 -13.83 20.04
N SER A 8 2.30 -12.84 19.27
CA SER A 8 3.07 -12.33 18.13
C SER A 8 4.18 -11.38 18.62
N VAL A 9 5.13 -11.07 17.74
CA VAL A 9 6.20 -10.08 17.99
C VAL A 9 5.64 -8.68 18.27
N LEU A 10 4.43 -8.37 17.78
CA LEU A 10 3.77 -7.07 17.95
C LEU A 10 2.86 -7.00 19.18
N SER A 11 2.73 -8.10 19.93
CA SER A 11 1.84 -8.18 21.09
C SER A 11 2.19 -7.09 22.12
N GLY A 12 1.19 -6.26 22.46
CA GLY A 12 1.32 -5.17 23.44
C GLY A 12 1.77 -3.82 22.87
N MET A 13 2.07 -3.74 21.57
CA MET A 13 2.34 -2.45 20.92
C MET A 13 1.06 -1.69 20.63
N LEU A 14 1.15 -0.37 20.74
CA LEU A 14 0.08 0.56 20.39
C LEU A 14 0.36 1.23 19.04
N VAL A 15 -0.71 1.63 18.36
CA VAL A 15 -0.61 2.33 17.06
C VAL A 15 0.32 3.54 17.14
N LYS A 16 0.28 4.33 18.22
CA LYS A 16 1.15 5.51 18.41
C LYS A 16 2.65 5.23 18.38
N GLU A 17 3.06 3.98 18.62
CA GLU A 17 4.46 3.56 18.61
C GLU A 17 4.97 3.26 17.18
N ALA A 18 4.05 2.98 16.25
CA ALA A 18 4.34 2.69 14.85
C ALA A 18 4.01 3.85 13.91
N MET A 19 2.96 4.62 14.21
CA MET A 19 2.40 5.63 13.32
C MET A 19 3.42 6.69 12.86
N ARG A 20 3.12 7.30 11.71
CA ARG A 20 3.73 8.55 11.25
C ARG A 20 2.82 9.72 11.56
N ARG A 21 3.38 10.81 12.09
CA ARG A 21 2.65 12.08 12.30
C ARG A 21 2.45 12.87 11.00
N GLN A 22 3.38 12.75 10.07
CA GLN A 22 3.31 13.49 8.81
C GLN A 22 2.43 12.75 7.81
N MET A 23 1.36 13.40 7.38
CA MET A 23 0.48 12.94 6.30
C MET A 23 0.71 13.81 5.08
N LEU A 24 0.92 13.18 3.92
CA LEU A 24 0.89 13.89 2.65
C LEU A 24 -0.55 14.04 2.21
N GLN A 25 -0.93 15.28 1.89
CA GLN A 25 -2.31 15.66 1.61
C GLN A 25 -2.36 16.50 0.34
N LEU A 26 -3.43 16.36 -0.43
CA LEU A 26 -3.74 17.21 -1.57
C LEU A 26 -5.19 17.68 -1.49
N TYR A 27 -5.45 18.89 -2.00
CA TYR A 27 -6.80 19.43 -2.09
C TYR A 27 -7.64 18.64 -3.10
N GLU A 28 -8.94 18.50 -2.89
CA GLU A 28 -9.85 17.70 -3.73
C GLU A 28 -9.80 18.09 -5.21
N LYS A 29 -9.52 19.37 -5.51
CA LYS A 29 -9.40 19.90 -6.89
C LYS A 29 -8.01 19.72 -7.51
N ALA A 30 -7.04 19.16 -6.80
CA ALA A 30 -5.75 18.79 -7.38
C ALA A 30 -5.97 17.76 -8.51
N SER A 31 -5.04 17.70 -9.45
CA SER A 31 -5.13 16.79 -10.58
C SER A 31 -4.51 15.42 -10.31
N VAL A 32 -4.93 14.41 -11.06
CA VAL A 32 -4.29 13.09 -11.12
C VAL A 32 -2.78 13.21 -11.41
N SER A 33 -2.38 14.09 -12.32
CA SER A 33 -0.96 14.39 -12.60
C SER A 33 -0.20 14.81 -11.35
N GLN A 34 -0.76 15.75 -10.58
CA GLN A 34 -0.15 16.21 -9.33
C GLN A 34 -0.04 15.08 -8.30
N ALA A 35 -1.08 14.24 -8.17
CA ALA A 35 -1.03 13.07 -7.30
C ALA A 35 0.07 12.08 -7.72
N ILE A 36 0.22 11.78 -9.02
CA ILE A 36 1.29 10.91 -9.53
C ILE A 36 2.67 11.47 -9.13
N GLN A 37 2.90 12.76 -9.35
CA GLN A 37 4.15 13.42 -8.96
C GLN A 37 4.45 13.25 -7.47
N TYR A 38 3.44 13.42 -6.60
CA TYR A 38 3.61 13.29 -5.15
C TYR A 38 3.86 11.84 -4.72
N LEU A 39 3.09 10.88 -5.27
CA LEU A 39 3.25 9.45 -5.01
C LEU A 39 4.66 8.96 -5.37
N ILE A 40 5.20 9.43 -6.50
CA ILE A 40 6.56 9.07 -6.96
C ILE A 40 7.63 9.82 -6.14
N LYS A 41 7.54 11.15 -6.07
CA LYS A 41 8.56 12.01 -5.43
C LYS A 41 8.78 11.65 -3.97
N PHE A 42 7.70 11.43 -3.24
CA PHE A 42 7.76 11.11 -1.82
C PHE A 42 7.75 9.62 -1.52
N LYS A 43 7.72 8.77 -2.56
CA LYS A 43 7.72 7.30 -2.45
C LYS A 43 6.63 6.77 -1.52
N VAL A 44 5.45 7.37 -1.58
CA VAL A 44 4.29 6.96 -0.78
C VAL A 44 3.28 6.21 -1.64
N ASN A 45 2.46 5.37 -0.99
CA ASN A 45 1.48 4.53 -1.68
C ASN A 45 0.08 5.16 -1.72
N ALA A 46 -0.18 6.18 -0.91
CA ALA A 46 -1.44 6.90 -0.86
C ALA A 46 -1.28 8.35 -0.36
N LEU A 47 -2.23 9.20 -0.74
CA LEU A 47 -2.36 10.60 -0.35
C LEU A 47 -3.73 10.82 0.28
N LEU A 48 -3.79 11.58 1.38
CA LEU A 48 -5.06 12.05 1.93
C LEU A 48 -5.61 13.16 1.03
N VAL A 49 -6.90 13.07 0.68
CA VAL A 49 -7.59 14.13 -0.05
C VAL A 49 -8.40 14.96 0.94
N VAL A 50 -8.17 16.26 0.91
CA VAL A 50 -8.81 17.23 1.81
C VAL A 50 -9.69 18.21 1.04
N GLY A 51 -10.78 18.63 1.67
CA GLY A 51 -11.71 19.63 1.18
C GLY A 51 -11.40 21.03 1.72
N TYR A 52 -12.45 21.85 1.80
CA TYR A 52 -12.37 23.18 2.39
C TYR A 52 -11.87 23.10 3.84
N MET A 53 -10.98 24.03 4.21
CA MET A 53 -10.39 24.14 5.56
C MET A 53 -9.70 22.86 6.09
N GLY A 54 -9.24 21.98 5.20
CA GLY A 54 -8.49 20.77 5.59
C GLY A 54 -9.35 19.61 6.07
N SER A 55 -10.66 19.66 5.83
CA SER A 55 -11.57 18.54 6.14
C SER A 55 -11.18 17.28 5.35
N PRO A 56 -11.00 16.11 6.00
CA PRO A 56 -10.61 14.88 5.30
C PRO A 56 -11.79 14.31 4.52
N LEU A 57 -11.66 14.20 3.20
CA LEU A 57 -12.72 13.69 2.33
C LEU A 57 -12.52 12.21 1.96
N GLY A 58 -11.27 11.83 1.71
CA GLY A 58 -10.96 10.50 1.20
C GLY A 58 -9.48 10.29 0.97
N VAL A 59 -9.14 9.24 0.22
CA VAL A 59 -7.78 8.79 -0.04
C VAL A 59 -7.63 8.46 -1.51
N VAL A 60 -6.49 8.83 -2.10
CA VAL A 60 -6.08 8.37 -3.43
C VAL A 60 -4.79 7.56 -3.28
N SER A 61 -4.85 6.29 -3.68
CA SER A 61 -3.74 5.35 -3.69
C SER A 61 -3.19 5.13 -5.10
N LYS A 62 -2.01 4.50 -5.21
CA LYS A 62 -1.48 4.05 -6.51
C LYS A 62 -2.47 3.14 -7.26
N THR A 63 -3.25 2.33 -6.55
CA THR A 63 -4.25 1.46 -7.17
C THR A 63 -5.35 2.27 -7.84
N ASP A 64 -5.77 3.37 -7.22
CA ASP A 64 -6.82 4.26 -7.75
C ASP A 64 -6.33 5.00 -8.99
N ILE A 65 -5.07 5.42 -8.99
CA ILE A 65 -4.44 6.03 -10.17
C ILE A 65 -4.26 5.02 -11.31
N VAL A 66 -3.93 3.77 -11.02
CA VAL A 66 -3.88 2.71 -12.05
C VAL A 66 -5.28 2.43 -12.61
N ALA A 67 -6.32 2.46 -11.77
CA ALA A 67 -7.70 2.34 -12.24
C ALA A 67 -8.11 3.53 -13.12
N ALA A 68 -7.71 4.76 -12.76
CA ALA A 68 -7.91 5.95 -13.59
C ALA A 68 -7.19 5.84 -14.95
N PHE A 69 -5.96 5.32 -14.95
CA PHE A 69 -5.21 5.03 -16.18
C PHE A 69 -5.93 4.02 -17.06
N TYR A 70 -6.37 2.90 -16.48
CA TYR A 70 -7.12 1.86 -17.20
C TYR A 70 -8.44 2.39 -17.76
N GLY A 71 -9.15 3.23 -16.99
CA GLY A 71 -10.37 3.91 -17.43
C GLY A 71 -10.15 5.03 -18.44
N GLY A 72 -8.90 5.35 -18.81
CA GLY A 72 -8.58 6.38 -19.78
C GLY A 72 -8.89 7.81 -19.31
N LEU A 73 -8.90 8.05 -18.01
CA LEU A 73 -9.18 9.38 -17.47
C LEU A 73 -8.08 10.38 -17.88
N PRO A 74 -8.41 11.65 -18.14
CA PRO A 74 -7.40 12.69 -18.33
C PRO A 74 -6.51 12.88 -17.10
N LEU A 75 -5.24 13.22 -17.30
CA LEU A 75 -4.33 13.58 -16.21
C LEU A 75 -4.78 14.82 -15.41
N GLU A 76 -5.63 15.66 -16.02
CA GLU A 76 -6.24 16.84 -15.39
C GLU A 76 -7.49 16.52 -14.55
N THR A 77 -7.95 15.26 -14.54
CA THR A 77 -9.08 14.83 -13.71
C THR A 77 -8.81 15.15 -12.24
N SER A 78 -9.82 15.67 -11.56
CA SER A 78 -9.76 16.07 -10.16
C SER A 78 -9.65 14.85 -9.24
N LEU A 79 -8.91 14.98 -8.13
CA LEU A 79 -8.81 13.93 -7.11
C LEU A 79 -10.17 13.56 -6.50
N LYS A 80 -11.11 14.50 -6.45
CA LYS A 80 -12.48 14.25 -5.99
C LYS A 80 -13.17 13.12 -6.79
N GLU A 81 -12.85 12.98 -8.07
CA GLU A 81 -13.47 12.00 -8.96
C GLU A 81 -12.84 10.60 -8.84
N VAL A 82 -11.62 10.51 -8.34
CA VAL A 82 -10.84 9.25 -8.25
C VAL A 82 -10.59 8.77 -6.82
N MET A 83 -10.83 9.61 -5.81
CA MET A 83 -10.62 9.25 -4.41
C MET A 83 -11.66 8.25 -3.92
N ASN A 84 -11.23 7.41 -2.98
CA ASN A 84 -12.14 6.59 -2.18
C ASN A 84 -12.35 7.23 -0.82
N GLY A 85 -13.59 7.26 -0.34
CA GLY A 85 -13.92 7.87 0.95
C GLY A 85 -15.06 7.14 1.66
N PRO A 86 -15.19 7.34 2.99
CA PRO A 86 -14.30 8.12 3.84
C PRO A 86 -12.97 7.39 4.10
N ALA A 87 -11.94 8.14 4.53
CA ALA A 87 -10.65 7.55 4.93
C ALA A 87 -10.85 6.62 6.13
N ALA A 88 -10.34 5.39 6.05
CA ALA A 88 -10.41 4.45 7.16
C ALA A 88 -9.50 4.89 8.31
N THR A 89 -9.99 4.76 9.56
CA THR A 89 -9.32 5.34 10.73
C THR A 89 -8.91 4.31 11.80
N CYS A 90 -8.05 4.78 12.71
CA CYS A 90 -7.56 4.09 13.89
C CYS A 90 -7.34 5.08 15.04
N PHE A 91 -7.26 4.56 16.26
CA PHE A 91 -6.92 5.35 17.45
C PHE A 91 -5.46 5.16 17.84
N PRO A 92 -4.77 6.18 18.37
CA PRO A 92 -3.36 6.09 18.72
C PRO A 92 -3.07 5.09 19.86
N ASP A 93 -4.03 4.86 20.74
CA ASP A 93 -3.94 4.03 21.94
C ASP A 93 -4.52 2.62 21.75
N GLU A 94 -5.00 2.28 20.54
CA GLU A 94 -5.45 0.91 20.27
C GLU A 94 -4.27 -0.04 19.97
N PRO A 95 -4.45 -1.36 20.17
CA PRO A 95 -3.43 -2.35 19.84
C PRO A 95 -3.07 -2.33 18.35
N LEU A 96 -1.77 -2.32 18.03
CA LEU A 96 -1.28 -2.33 16.66
C LEU A 96 -1.81 -3.54 15.86
N GLU A 97 -1.90 -4.71 16.49
CA GLU A 97 -2.45 -5.92 15.88
C GLU A 97 -3.92 -5.74 15.45
N ALA A 98 -4.72 -5.01 16.23
CA ALA A 98 -6.11 -4.74 15.89
C ALA A 98 -6.23 -3.82 14.67
N ALA A 99 -5.34 -2.81 14.57
CA ALA A 99 -5.26 -1.94 13.41
C ALA A 99 -4.80 -2.70 12.14
N LEU A 100 -3.82 -3.59 12.27
CA LEU A 100 -3.35 -4.44 11.16
C LEU A 100 -4.42 -5.44 10.70
N GLU A 101 -5.17 -6.04 11.63
CA GLU A 101 -6.29 -6.92 11.31
C GLU A 101 -7.41 -6.15 10.59
N ARG A 102 -7.67 -4.89 10.99
CA ARG A 102 -8.61 -4.00 10.29
C ARG A 102 -8.15 -3.72 8.87
N MET A 103 -6.88 -3.40 8.66
CA MET A 103 -6.28 -3.24 7.33
C MET A 103 -6.47 -4.50 6.47
N HIS A 104 -6.16 -5.66 7.02
CA HIS A 104 -6.27 -6.95 6.34
C HIS A 104 -7.71 -7.24 5.91
N LYS A 105 -8.68 -7.14 6.84
CA LYS A 105 -10.10 -7.38 6.56
C LYS A 105 -10.68 -6.41 5.53
N ALA A 106 -10.32 -5.14 5.62
CA ALA A 106 -10.78 -4.13 4.67
C ALA A 106 -10.03 -4.19 3.32
N GLY A 107 -8.94 -4.97 3.22
CA GLY A 107 -8.10 -5.03 2.02
C GLY A 107 -7.39 -3.71 1.71
N ILE A 108 -7.11 -2.90 2.74
CA ILE A 108 -6.44 -1.60 2.62
C ILE A 108 -5.07 -1.67 3.28
N HIS A 109 -4.16 -0.81 2.85
CA HIS A 109 -2.76 -0.82 3.30
C HIS A 109 -2.41 0.35 4.22
N GLN A 110 -3.38 1.22 4.50
CA GLN A 110 -3.17 2.43 5.27
C GLN A 110 -4.43 2.80 6.06
N LEU A 111 -4.23 3.26 7.29
CA LEU A 111 -5.23 3.85 8.17
C LEU A 111 -4.77 5.24 8.57
N TYR A 112 -5.72 6.09 8.94
CA TYR A 112 -5.46 7.43 9.45
C TYR A 112 -5.81 7.54 10.93
N LEU A 113 -5.05 8.33 11.67
CA LEU A 113 -5.26 8.47 13.10
C LEU A 113 -6.26 9.56 13.42
N GLN A 114 -7.29 9.20 14.17
CA GLN A 114 -8.25 10.15 14.68
C GLN A 114 -7.60 11.06 15.73
N GLY A 115 -7.80 12.36 15.59
CA GLY A 115 -7.37 13.35 16.57
C GLY A 115 -8.37 13.50 17.72
N ALA A 116 -8.07 14.45 18.61
CA ALA A 116 -8.92 14.75 19.77
C ALA A 116 -10.25 15.42 19.37
N GLU A 117 -10.24 16.17 18.26
CA GLU A 117 -11.43 16.81 17.71
C GLU A 117 -12.12 15.89 16.70
N GLU A 118 -13.44 15.89 16.69
CA GLU A 118 -14.22 15.10 15.74
C GLU A 118 -13.88 15.49 14.30
N GLY A 119 -13.65 14.49 13.45
CA GLY A 119 -13.26 14.70 12.05
C GLY A 119 -11.80 15.14 11.83
N SER A 120 -11.01 15.35 12.89
CA SER A 120 -9.58 15.66 12.75
C SER A 120 -8.74 14.40 12.55
N LEU A 121 -7.73 14.48 11.68
CA LEU A 121 -6.74 13.43 11.48
C LEU A 121 -5.34 13.93 11.86
N THR A 122 -4.59 13.12 12.61
CA THR A 122 -3.31 13.53 13.23
C THR A 122 -2.09 12.73 12.76
N GLY A 123 -2.32 11.69 11.95
CA GLY A 123 -1.26 10.82 11.47
C GLY A 123 -1.77 9.72 10.55
N ALA A 124 -0.85 8.88 10.08
CA ALA A 124 -1.15 7.71 9.29
C ALA A 124 -0.36 6.50 9.80
N LEU A 125 -0.92 5.31 9.56
CA LEU A 125 -0.30 4.02 9.82
C LEU A 125 -0.41 3.17 8.55
N SER A 126 0.68 2.57 8.10
CA SER A 126 0.69 1.62 6.98
C SER A 126 1.45 0.33 7.31
N TYR A 127 1.39 -0.67 6.43
CA TYR A 127 2.17 -1.90 6.61
C TYR A 127 3.68 -1.63 6.71
N GLU A 128 4.18 -0.63 5.98
CA GLU A 128 5.59 -0.21 6.04
C GLU A 128 5.98 0.28 7.44
N ASP A 129 5.06 0.93 8.15
CA ASP A 129 5.28 1.40 9.53
C ASP A 129 5.39 0.21 10.51
N ALA A 130 4.51 -0.79 10.36
CA ALA A 130 4.60 -2.02 11.16
C ALA A 130 5.89 -2.79 10.88
N VAL A 131 6.32 -2.90 9.62
CA VAL A 131 7.60 -3.52 9.24
C VAL A 131 8.79 -2.74 9.81
N ALA A 132 8.73 -1.41 9.79
CA ALA A 132 9.79 -0.57 10.37
C ALA A 132 9.93 -0.81 11.88
N VAL A 133 8.82 -0.97 12.60
CA VAL A 133 8.84 -1.35 14.02
C VAL A 133 9.44 -2.73 14.21
N LEU A 134 9.00 -3.75 13.45
CA LEU A 134 9.58 -5.10 13.49
C LEU A 134 11.11 -5.07 13.31
N TYR A 135 11.61 -4.27 12.35
CA TYR A 135 13.04 -4.14 12.11
C TYR A 135 13.80 -3.54 13.30
N ARG A 136 13.23 -2.55 14.00
CA ARG A 136 13.82 -1.98 15.23
C ARG A 136 13.98 -3.05 16.31
N PHE A 137 12.97 -3.89 16.51
CA PHE A 137 13.03 -4.99 17.48
C PHE A 137 14.03 -6.07 17.08
N CYS A 138 14.08 -6.45 15.80
CA CYS A 138 15.07 -7.41 15.29
C CYS A 138 16.51 -6.91 15.51
N ARG A 139 16.78 -5.60 15.36
CA ARG A 139 18.12 -5.01 15.60
C ARG A 139 18.45 -4.76 17.06
N ALA A 140 17.46 -4.53 17.92
CA ALA A 140 17.67 -4.39 19.36
C ALA A 140 17.70 -5.76 20.07
N CYS A 141 17.31 -6.84 19.39
CA CYS A 141 17.29 -8.17 19.96
C CYS A 141 18.71 -8.65 20.31
N PRO A 142 18.99 -9.03 21.57
CA PRO A 142 20.29 -9.58 21.97
C PRO A 142 20.61 -10.92 21.30
N ARG A 143 19.61 -11.59 20.70
CA ARG A 143 19.75 -12.84 19.93
C ARG A 143 19.81 -12.58 18.42
N ARG A 144 20.69 -11.66 17.99
CA ARG A 144 20.90 -11.39 16.56
C ARG A 144 21.16 -12.71 15.82
N VAL A 145 20.67 -12.82 14.60
CA VAL A 145 21.16 -13.80 13.62
C VAL A 145 22.66 -13.54 13.43
N GLY A 146 23.50 -14.23 14.19
CA GLY A 146 24.97 -14.06 14.20
C GLY A 146 25.60 -13.68 15.56
N ALA A 147 24.85 -13.37 16.62
CA ALA A 147 25.42 -13.17 17.96
C ALA A 147 25.27 -14.46 18.78
N GLY A 148 26.40 -15.09 19.10
CA GLY A 148 26.48 -16.41 19.72
C GLY A 148 25.83 -16.54 21.11
N LYS A 149 25.55 -17.82 21.42
CA LYS A 149 25.01 -18.42 22.65
C LYS A 149 23.52 -18.17 22.92
N ALA A 150 22.74 -19.15 22.45
CA ALA A 150 21.34 -19.37 22.76
C ALA A 150 21.11 -19.43 24.28
N SER A 151 20.31 -18.50 24.80
CA SER A 151 19.49 -18.81 25.98
C SER A 151 18.17 -19.41 25.51
N GLU A 152 17.77 -20.51 26.13
CA GLU A 152 16.52 -21.24 25.89
C GLU A 152 15.32 -20.40 26.33
N ALA A 153 14.94 -19.41 25.52
CA ALA A 153 13.52 -19.02 25.48
C ALA A 153 13.02 -19.44 24.11
N SER A 154 12.05 -20.35 24.12
CA SER A 154 11.37 -20.95 22.99
C SER A 154 10.78 -19.88 22.07
N TRP A 155 11.59 -19.43 21.11
CA TRP A 155 11.03 -18.97 19.86
C TRP A 155 10.58 -20.25 19.18
N ASP A 156 9.27 -20.44 19.12
CA ASP A 156 8.66 -21.56 18.41
C ASP A 156 9.30 -21.64 17.02
N ALA A 157 9.90 -22.80 16.71
CA ALA A 157 10.52 -23.05 15.42
C ALA A 157 9.52 -22.90 14.26
N SER A 158 8.22 -22.79 14.56
CA SER A 158 7.12 -22.45 13.65
C SER A 158 7.18 -21.06 13.01
N MET A 159 7.99 -20.11 13.51
CA MET A 159 8.11 -18.77 12.91
C MET A 159 9.11 -18.68 11.75
N ARG A 160 9.78 -19.78 11.37
CA ARG A 160 10.63 -19.82 10.17
C ARG A 160 9.79 -20.10 8.94
N LEU A 161 9.01 -19.11 8.51
CA LEU A 161 8.39 -19.12 7.18
C LEU A 161 9.50 -19.22 6.13
N ARG A 162 9.52 -20.34 5.43
CA ARG A 162 10.32 -20.53 4.22
C ARG A 162 9.70 -19.70 3.11
N VAL A 163 10.52 -19.33 2.13
CA VAL A 163 10.03 -18.65 0.91
C VAL A 163 8.91 -19.47 0.25
N GLU A 164 8.99 -20.80 0.27
CA GLU A 164 7.95 -21.69 -0.25
C GLU A 164 6.61 -21.64 0.51
N GLU A 165 6.64 -21.22 1.79
CA GLU A 165 5.47 -21.09 2.65
C GLU A 165 4.85 -19.68 2.55
N ALA A 166 5.66 -18.67 2.25
CA ALA A 166 5.22 -17.28 2.05
C ALA A 166 4.90 -16.92 0.58
N ARG A 167 5.27 -17.77 -0.39
CA ARG A 167 5.07 -17.48 -1.82
C ARG A 167 3.58 -17.40 -2.16
N THR A 168 3.24 -16.46 -3.04
CA THR A 168 1.95 -16.49 -3.73
C THR A 168 1.87 -17.74 -4.59
N ARG A 169 0.80 -18.54 -4.46
CA ARG A 169 0.65 -19.83 -5.15
C ARG A 169 0.44 -19.72 -6.66
N SER A 170 0.01 -18.55 -7.12
CA SER A 170 -0.15 -18.21 -8.54
C SER A 170 0.50 -16.86 -8.79
N VAL A 171 1.43 -16.80 -9.74
CA VAL A 171 2.02 -15.56 -10.23
C VAL A 171 1.28 -15.20 -11.51
N VAL A 172 0.84 -13.95 -11.63
CA VAL A 172 0.31 -13.42 -12.89
C VAL A 172 1.47 -13.07 -13.78
N PHE A 173 1.39 -13.57 -15.00
CA PHE A 173 2.33 -13.24 -16.06
C PHE A 173 1.59 -12.38 -17.08
N CYS A 174 2.25 -11.29 -17.49
CA CYS A 174 1.95 -10.60 -18.73
C CYS A 174 3.09 -10.90 -19.71
N ARG A 175 2.84 -10.79 -21.00
CA ARG A 175 3.86 -10.92 -22.04
C ARG A 175 4.45 -9.55 -22.37
N GLU A 176 5.66 -9.54 -22.90
CA GLU A 176 6.26 -8.30 -23.45
C GLU A 176 5.40 -7.63 -24.53
N THR A 177 4.54 -8.40 -25.18
CA THR A 177 3.63 -7.93 -26.22
C THR A 177 2.31 -7.38 -25.68
N ASP A 178 2.01 -7.59 -24.41
CA ASP A 178 0.76 -7.13 -23.80
C ASP A 178 0.80 -5.60 -23.64
N SER A 179 -0.37 -5.00 -23.79
CA SER A 179 -0.56 -3.57 -23.56
C SER A 179 -0.46 -3.21 -22.08
N LEU A 180 -0.08 -1.97 -21.78
CA LEU A 180 -0.08 -1.48 -20.40
C LEU A 180 -1.49 -1.48 -19.76
N ALA A 181 -2.55 -1.48 -20.57
CA ALA A 181 -3.92 -1.62 -20.08
C ALA A 181 -4.20 -3.04 -19.56
N GLU A 182 -3.76 -4.08 -20.30
CA GLU A 182 -3.85 -5.48 -19.85
C GLU A 182 -3.01 -5.71 -18.58
N VAL A 183 -1.82 -5.09 -18.51
CA VAL A 183 -0.99 -5.10 -17.29
C VAL A 183 -1.70 -4.41 -16.11
N ALA A 184 -2.35 -3.26 -16.34
CA ALA A 184 -3.13 -2.55 -15.33
C ALA A 184 -4.32 -3.38 -14.83
N GLU A 185 -5.01 -4.07 -15.73
CA GLU A 185 -6.10 -4.99 -15.40
C GLU A 185 -5.61 -6.17 -14.56
N GLY A 186 -4.48 -6.78 -14.92
CA GLY A 186 -3.86 -7.86 -14.15
C GLY A 186 -3.49 -7.44 -12.73
N LEU A 187 -2.93 -6.22 -12.56
CA LEU A 187 -2.59 -5.68 -11.23
C LEU A 187 -3.82 -5.36 -10.38
N THR A 188 -4.86 -4.78 -10.98
CA THR A 188 -6.06 -4.34 -10.23
C THR A 188 -6.96 -5.50 -9.86
N SER A 189 -7.29 -6.38 -10.82
CA SER A 189 -8.18 -7.54 -10.61
C SER A 189 -7.65 -8.51 -9.56
N GLN A 190 -6.32 -8.69 -9.50
CA GLN A 190 -5.68 -9.61 -8.55
C GLN A 190 -5.07 -8.93 -7.32
N ARG A 191 -5.30 -7.61 -7.16
CA ARG A 191 -4.76 -6.79 -6.07
C ARG A 191 -3.23 -6.92 -5.90
N LEU A 192 -2.51 -7.09 -7.01
CA LEU A 192 -1.07 -7.28 -7.02
C LEU A 192 -0.34 -5.94 -7.02
N GLY A 193 0.85 -5.90 -6.42
CA GLY A 193 1.73 -4.73 -6.48
C GLY A 193 2.58 -4.69 -7.75
N ALA A 194 2.86 -5.85 -8.32
CA ALA A 194 3.65 -6.05 -9.53
C ALA A 194 3.26 -7.35 -10.25
N VAL A 195 3.51 -7.42 -11.54
CA VAL A 195 3.39 -8.62 -12.39
C VAL A 195 4.75 -9.00 -12.97
N LEU A 196 4.95 -10.29 -13.21
CA LEU A 196 6.12 -10.76 -13.95
C LEU A 196 5.85 -10.61 -15.45
N ILE A 197 6.85 -10.14 -16.20
CA ILE A 197 6.81 -10.10 -17.65
C ILE A 197 7.55 -11.30 -18.21
N GLN A 198 6.89 -12.06 -19.07
CA GLN A 198 7.48 -13.15 -19.83
C GLN A 198 7.92 -12.69 -21.21
N GLY A 199 9.13 -13.10 -21.58
CA GLY A 199 9.65 -13.00 -22.93
C GLY A 199 9.03 -14.04 -23.86
N ARG A 200 9.56 -14.12 -25.09
CA ARG A 200 8.97 -14.93 -26.16
C ARG A 200 9.06 -16.44 -25.92
N ASP A 201 10.04 -16.90 -25.15
CA ASP A 201 10.32 -18.31 -24.90
C ASP A 201 9.85 -18.77 -23.50
N GLY A 202 9.06 -17.94 -22.82
CA GLY A 202 8.50 -18.21 -21.48
C GLY A 202 9.47 -17.89 -20.32
N GLU A 203 10.64 -17.37 -20.63
CA GLU A 203 11.62 -16.85 -19.68
C GLU A 203 11.15 -15.57 -18.98
N ALA A 204 11.61 -15.37 -17.75
CA ALA A 204 11.33 -14.14 -17.01
C ALA A 204 12.14 -12.98 -17.60
N ALA A 205 11.47 -12.07 -18.30
CA ALA A 205 12.08 -10.91 -18.93
C ALA A 205 12.17 -9.69 -18.00
N GLY A 206 11.21 -9.53 -17.08
CA GLY A 206 11.19 -8.40 -16.16
C GLY A 206 10.02 -8.39 -15.19
N VAL A 207 9.84 -7.25 -14.51
CA VAL A 207 8.74 -6.98 -13.58
C VAL A 207 8.17 -5.60 -13.89
N VAL A 208 6.84 -5.49 -13.92
CA VAL A 208 6.15 -4.20 -14.01
C VAL A 208 5.31 -4.01 -12.75
N SER A 209 5.52 -2.90 -12.06
CA SER A 209 4.80 -2.51 -10.85
C SER A 209 3.77 -1.40 -11.11
N LYS A 210 2.91 -1.15 -10.12
CA LYS A 210 2.02 0.03 -10.14
C LYS A 210 2.80 1.34 -10.34
N THR A 211 4.00 1.46 -9.78
CA THR A 211 4.81 2.69 -9.93
C THR A 211 5.22 2.90 -11.39
N ASP A 212 5.54 1.82 -12.11
CA ASP A 212 5.90 1.89 -13.53
C ASP A 212 4.71 2.31 -14.39
N LEU A 213 3.50 1.81 -14.08
CA LEU A 213 2.28 2.27 -14.73
C LEU A 213 1.96 3.74 -14.45
N LEU A 214 2.22 4.23 -13.23
CA LEU A 214 2.06 5.65 -12.91
C LEU A 214 3.02 6.52 -13.72
N ILE A 215 4.28 6.10 -13.86
CA ILE A 215 5.28 6.79 -14.69
C ILE A 215 4.81 6.79 -16.15
N ALA A 216 4.38 5.64 -16.67
CA ALA A 216 3.87 5.53 -18.04
C ALA A 216 2.63 6.41 -18.26
N TYR A 217 1.73 6.49 -17.29
CA TYR A 217 0.54 7.35 -17.38
C TYR A 217 0.92 8.83 -17.44
N ALA A 218 1.90 9.26 -16.64
CA ALA A 218 2.37 10.65 -16.64
C ALA A 218 3.15 11.03 -17.92
N THR A 219 3.76 10.07 -18.61
CA THR A 219 4.56 10.32 -19.82
C THR A 219 3.87 9.92 -21.12
N ALA A 220 2.71 9.25 -21.05
CA ALA A 220 1.96 8.84 -22.22
C ALA A 220 1.56 10.06 -23.06
N PRO A 221 1.89 10.09 -24.37
CA PRO A 221 1.43 11.17 -25.23
C PRO A 221 -0.10 11.16 -25.25
N SER A 222 -0.69 12.35 -25.11
CA SER A 222 -2.14 12.60 -25.04
C SER A 222 -2.94 12.23 -26.31
N SER A 223 -2.34 11.48 -27.23
CA SER A 223 -2.82 11.15 -28.58
C SER A 223 -3.13 9.66 -28.80
N ARG A 224 -3.86 9.03 -27.86
CA ARG A 224 -4.74 7.88 -28.19
C ARG A 224 -6.11 8.06 -27.55
N ARG A 225 -6.70 9.24 -27.71
CA ARG A 225 -8.14 9.42 -27.54
C ARG A 225 -8.82 8.66 -28.67
N LYS A 226 -9.45 7.51 -28.39
CA LYS A 226 -10.46 6.98 -29.31
C LYS A 226 -11.52 8.07 -29.49
N PRO A 227 -11.82 8.53 -30.72
CA PRO A 227 -13.00 9.34 -30.95
C PRO A 227 -14.23 8.40 -30.93
N GLY A 228 -15.18 8.71 -30.06
CA GLY A 228 -16.56 8.23 -30.13
C GLY A 228 -16.86 6.88 -29.48
N LEU A 229 -17.57 6.92 -28.35
CA LEU A 229 -18.85 6.22 -28.33
C LEU A 229 -19.90 7.29 -28.63
N SER A 230 -20.68 7.00 -29.67
CA SER A 230 -21.91 7.71 -30.02
C SER A 230 -23.06 7.14 -29.19
#